data_AF-A0A917DP46-F1
#
_entry.id   AF-A0A917DP46-F1
#
_cell.length_a   1.000
_cell.length_b   1.000
_cell.length_c   1.000
_cell.angle_alpha   90.00
_cell.angle_beta   90.00
_cell.angle_gamma   90.00
#
_symmetry.space_group_name_H-M   'P 1'
#
loop_
_entity.id
_entity.type
_entity.pdbx_description
1 polymer ?
#
loop_
_entity_poly.entity_id
_entity_poly.type
_entity_poly.pdbx_seq_one_letter_code
_entity_poly.pdbx_strand_id
1 'polypeptide(L)'
;MSLPYGGALELTVSAEYTLAMAALNASLQSIRMMASTGLVSPYDVDVSLEGVARTLEHLPEELTVKIMPIFDKQFAAIKRAAELNWEEE
;
A
#
# COMPACT_ATOMS: atom_id res chain seq x y z
N MET A 1 34.71 -25.61 -22.29
CA MET A 1 33.30 -25.94 -22.00
C MET A 1 32.83 -24.97 -20.94
N SER A 2 32.03 -23.98 -21.32
CA SER A 2 31.49 -22.97 -20.40
C SER A 2 30.05 -23.31 -20.08
N LEU A 3 29.70 -23.29 -18.78
CA LEU A 3 28.35 -23.52 -18.29
C LEU A 3 27.40 -22.38 -18.75
N PRO A 4 26.12 -22.67 -19.04
CA PRO A 4 25.16 -21.62 -19.35
C PRO A 4 24.84 -20.87 -18.07
N TYR A 5 25.18 -19.58 -18.03
CA TYR A 5 24.76 -18.66 -16.97
C TYR A 5 23.24 -18.69 -16.88
N GLY A 6 22.75 -19.00 -15.67
CA GLY A 6 21.35 -18.90 -15.33
C GLY A 6 20.85 -17.50 -15.69
N GLY A 7 19.83 -17.44 -16.53
CA GLY A 7 19.14 -16.20 -16.85
C GLY A 7 18.51 -15.65 -15.58
N ALA A 8 19.22 -14.73 -14.93
CA ALA A 8 18.58 -13.83 -14.00
C ALA A 8 17.57 -13.03 -14.82
N LEU A 9 16.28 -13.28 -14.61
CA LEU A 9 15.24 -12.35 -14.98
C LEU A 9 15.56 -11.05 -14.24
N GLU A 10 16.24 -10.11 -14.90
CA GLU A 10 16.22 -8.72 -14.50
C GLU A 10 14.76 -8.28 -14.57
N LEU A 11 14.12 -8.24 -13.40
CA LEU A 11 12.80 -7.64 -13.23
C LEU A 11 12.98 -6.14 -13.48
N THR A 12 12.95 -5.74 -14.74
CA THR A 12 12.87 -4.33 -15.13
C THR A 12 11.49 -3.84 -14.73
N VAL A 13 11.38 -3.24 -13.55
CA VAL A 13 10.19 -2.53 -13.11
C VAL A 13 10.00 -1.34 -14.04
N SER A 14 8.86 -1.25 -14.73
CA SER A 14 8.62 -0.13 -15.64
C SER A 14 8.51 1.19 -14.88
N ALA A 15 8.80 2.30 -15.55
CA ALA A 15 8.61 3.63 -14.98
C ALA A 15 7.15 3.87 -14.58
N GLU A 16 6.18 3.33 -15.33
CA GLU A 16 4.76 3.45 -14.98
C GLU A 16 4.44 2.72 -13.67
N TYR A 17 4.96 1.49 -13.47
CA TYR A 17 4.76 0.76 -12.22
C TYR A 17 5.37 1.50 -11.02
N THR A 18 6.55 2.09 -11.20
CA THR A 18 7.21 2.87 -10.16
C THR A 18 6.38 4.09 -9.79
N LEU A 19 5.86 4.82 -10.78
CA LEU A 19 5.01 5.98 -10.57
C LEU A 19 3.68 5.60 -9.91
N ALA A 20 3.06 4.50 -10.31
CA ALA A 20 1.82 4.00 -9.71
C ALA A 20 2.02 3.66 -8.23
N MET A 21 3.12 2.97 -7.89
CA MET A 21 3.45 2.66 -6.49
C MET A 21 3.76 3.91 -5.67
N ALA A 22 4.45 4.89 -6.25
CA ALA A 22 4.70 6.18 -5.60
C ALA A 22 3.39 6.93 -5.32
N ALA A 23 2.46 6.93 -6.28
CA ALA A 23 1.14 7.54 -6.12
C ALA A 23 0.33 6.86 -5.01
N LEU A 24 0.29 5.52 -4.99
CA LEU A 24 -0.37 4.75 -3.93
C LEU A 24 0.22 5.05 -2.55
N ASN A 25 1.55 5.06 -2.43
CA ASN A 25 2.20 5.41 -1.17
C ASN A 25 1.87 6.85 -0.74
N ALA A 26 1.86 7.81 -1.67
CA ALA A 26 1.48 9.19 -1.36
C ALA A 26 0.02 9.28 -0.85
N SER A 27 -0.92 8.57 -1.50
CA SER A 27 -2.31 8.48 -1.05
C SER A 27 -2.43 7.93 0.37
N LEU A 28 -1.71 6.84 0.68
CA LEU A 28 -1.73 6.25 2.03
C LEU A 28 -1.13 7.18 3.09
N GLN A 29 -0.08 7.94 2.76
CA GLN A 29 0.47 8.95 3.68
C GLN A 29 -0.54 10.08 3.93
N SER A 30 -1.28 10.51 2.92
CA SER A 30 -2.34 11.51 3.09
C SER A 30 -3.45 11.01 4.02
N ILE A 31 -3.92 9.76 3.83
CA ILE A 31 -4.91 9.15 4.72
C ILE A 31 -4.36 9.06 6.15
N ARG A 32 -3.10 8.63 6.30
CA ARG A 32 -2.43 8.58 7.61
C ARG A 32 -2.40 9.94 8.29
N MET A 33 -2.07 11.00 7.55
CA MET A 33 -2.01 12.35 8.07
C MET A 33 -3.37 12.79 8.59
N MET A 34 -4.43 12.62 7.78
CA MET A 34 -5.81 12.92 8.21
C MET A 34 -6.23 12.11 9.44
N ALA A 35 -5.90 10.83 9.47
CA ALA A 35 -6.19 9.95 10.61
C ALA A 35 -5.45 10.38 11.88
N SER A 36 -4.18 10.78 11.75
CA SER A 36 -3.35 11.22 12.88
C SER A 36 -3.77 12.58 13.44
N THR A 37 -4.52 13.37 12.67
CA THR A 37 -5.06 14.66 13.11
C THR A 37 -6.53 14.59 13.53
N GLY A 38 -7.11 13.39 13.62
CA GLY A 38 -8.52 13.21 14.00
C GLY A 38 -9.52 13.75 12.98
N LEU A 39 -9.12 13.96 11.72
CA LEU A 39 -9.98 14.55 10.69
C LEU A 39 -10.89 13.52 9.99
N VAL A 40 -10.64 12.24 10.21
CA VAL A 40 -11.39 11.14 9.60
C VAL A 40 -11.70 10.08 10.65
N SER A 41 -12.91 9.52 10.59
CA SER A 41 -13.32 8.46 11.48
C SER A 41 -12.59 7.13 11.15
N PRO A 42 -12.46 6.20 12.11
CA PRO A 42 -11.95 4.86 11.84
C PRO A 42 -12.73 4.16 10.72
N TYR A 43 -14.04 4.38 10.65
CA TYR A 43 -14.90 3.84 9.59
C TYR A 43 -14.52 4.38 8.20
N ASP A 44 -14.31 5.69 8.06
CA ASP A 44 -13.94 6.28 6.76
C ASP A 44 -12.56 5.81 6.30
N VAL A 45 -11.65 5.61 7.26
CA VAL A 45 -10.34 4.99 7.00
C VAL A 45 -10.50 3.56 6.51
N ASP A 46 -11.34 2.75 7.14
CA ASP A 46 -11.60 1.38 6.70
C ASP A 46 -12.13 1.33 5.26
N VAL A 47 -13.13 2.15 4.94
CA VAL A 47 -13.69 2.25 3.58
C VAL A 47 -12.62 2.67 2.57
N SER A 48 -11.78 3.65 2.93
CA SER A 48 -10.71 4.14 2.05
C SER A 48 -9.65 3.07 1.78
N LEU A 49 -9.22 2.34 2.82
CA LEU A 49 -8.22 1.29 2.70
C LEU A 49 -8.75 0.06 1.96
N GLU A 50 -10.04 -0.26 2.09
CA GLU A 50 -10.68 -1.31 1.29
C GLU A 50 -10.63 -0.99 -0.21
N GLY A 51 -10.88 0.27 -0.60
CA GLY A 51 -10.74 0.70 -1.99
C GLY A 51 -9.32 0.51 -2.53
N VAL A 52 -8.30 0.77 -1.70
CA VAL A 52 -6.90 0.52 -2.07
C VAL A 52 -6.63 -0.99 -2.20
N ALA A 53 -7.08 -1.81 -1.25
CA ALA A 53 -6.92 -3.27 -1.29
C ALA A 53 -7.51 -3.86 -2.57
N ARG A 54 -8.74 -3.49 -2.94
CA ARG A 54 -9.39 -3.94 -4.18
C ARG A 54 -8.59 -3.57 -5.44
N THR A 55 -7.94 -2.42 -5.44
CA THR A 55 -7.06 -2.01 -6.56
C THR A 55 -5.82 -2.92 -6.65
N LEU A 56 -5.32 -3.39 -5.51
CA LEU A 56 -4.16 -4.29 -5.43
C LEU A 56 -4.50 -5.75 -5.77
N GLU A 57 -5.75 -6.18 -5.61
CA GLU A 57 -6.21 -7.54 -5.99
C GLU A 57 -6.01 -7.85 -7.49
N HIS A 58 -5.92 -6.82 -8.33
CA HIS A 58 -5.67 -6.95 -9.75
C HIS A 58 -4.19 -7.06 -10.13
N LEU A 59 -3.27 -7.01 -9.16
CA LEU A 59 -1.85 -7.18 -9.41
C LEU A 59 -1.48 -8.66 -9.64
N PRO A 60 -0.43 -8.93 -10.44
CA PRO A 60 0.13 -10.28 -10.57
C PRO A 60 0.48 -10.86 -9.20
N GLU A 61 0.18 -12.14 -8.99
CA GLU A 61 0.35 -12.83 -7.71
C GLU A 61 1.78 -12.68 -7.14
N GLU A 62 2.80 -12.74 -8.00
CA GLU A 62 4.21 -12.63 -7.60
C GLU A 62 4.56 -11.25 -7.03
N LEU A 63 3.86 -10.19 -7.47
CA LEU A 63 4.00 -8.84 -6.94
C LEU A 63 3.17 -8.67 -5.68
N THR A 64 1.94 -9.19 -5.67
CA THR A 64 1.02 -9.16 -4.53
C THR A 64 1.68 -9.77 -3.29
N VAL A 65 2.28 -10.96 -3.41
CA VAL A 65 2.96 -11.64 -2.29
C VAL A 65 4.12 -10.81 -1.70
N LYS A 66 4.80 -10.01 -2.52
CA LYS A 66 5.92 -9.16 -2.08
C LYS A 66 5.46 -7.85 -1.47
N ILE A 67 4.41 -7.26 -2.02
CA ILE A 67 4.01 -5.89 -1.75
C ILE A 67 2.92 -5.81 -0.67
N MET A 68 2.00 -6.78 -0.61
CA MET A 68 0.92 -6.80 0.39
C MET A 68 1.43 -6.76 1.84
N PRO A 69 2.47 -7.51 2.26
CA PRO A 69 2.96 -7.42 3.64
C PRO A 69 3.48 -6.02 4.03
N ILE A 70 3.88 -5.20 3.05
CA ILE A 70 4.29 -3.82 3.27
C ILE A 70 3.05 -2.94 3.45
N PHE A 71 2.05 -3.10 2.58
CA PHE A 71 0.78 -2.37 2.69
C PHE A 71 -0.01 -2.75 3.94
N ASP A 72 -0.06 -4.01 4.34
CA ASP A 72 -0.75 -4.46 5.56
C ASP A 72 -0.23 -3.74 6.80
N LYS A 73 1.10 -3.55 6.89
CA LYS A 73 1.71 -2.78 7.98
C LYS A 73 1.31 -1.30 7.93
N GLN A 74 1.26 -0.72 6.74
CA GLN A 74 0.80 0.67 6.59
C GLN A 74 -0.67 0.80 6.95
N PHE A 75 -1.52 -0.13 6.49
CA PHE A 75 -2.95 -0.13 6.76
C PHE A 75 -3.21 -0.22 8.26
N ALA A 76 -2.57 -1.16 8.95
CA ALA A 76 -2.67 -1.29 10.40
C ALA A 76 -2.22 -0.01 11.13
N ALA A 77 -1.15 0.63 10.67
CA ALA A 77 -0.67 1.89 11.26
C ALA A 77 -1.65 3.05 11.06
N ILE A 78 -2.32 3.12 9.90
CA ILE A 78 -3.32 4.14 9.59
C ILE A 78 -4.59 3.92 10.43
N LYS A 79 -5.10 2.67 10.48
CA LYS A 79 -6.28 2.32 11.29
C LYS A 79 -6.07 2.67 12.76
N ARG A 80 -4.93 2.26 13.33
CA ARG A 80 -4.56 2.60 14.70
C ARG A 80 -4.45 4.11 14.92
N ALA A 81 -3.96 4.87 13.95
CA ALA A 81 -3.90 6.32 14.07
C ALA A 81 -5.30 6.93 14.17
N ALA A 82 -6.26 6.46 13.35
CA ALA A 82 -7.64 6.93 13.42
C ALA A 82 -8.30 6.57 14.76
N GLU A 83 -8.15 5.32 15.22
CA GLU A 83 -8.69 4.86 16.51
C GLU A 83 -8.19 5.68 17.70
N LEU A 84 -6.94 6.16 17.65
CA LEU A 84 -6.31 6.89 18.76
C LEU A 84 -6.62 8.39 18.76
N ASN A 85 -6.90 8.99 17.61
CA ASN A 85 -7.00 10.45 17.47
C ASN A 85 -8.41 10.93 17.08
N TRP A 86 -9.33 10.02 16.75
CA TRP A 86 -10.72 10.38 16.50
C TRP A 86 -11.44 10.62 17.83
N GLU A 87 -11.90 11.84 18.04
CA GLU A 87 -12.83 12.18 19.12
C GLU A 87 -14.24 12.17 18.53
N GLU A 88 -15.07 11.24 18.99
CA GLU A 88 -16.47 11.13 18.55
C GLU A 88 -17.23 12.37 19.06
N GLU A 89 -17.57 13.30 18.15
CA GLU A 89 -18.36 14.52 18.45
C GLU A 89 -19.81 14.20 18.87
#